data_AF-A0A151NI91-F1
#
_entry.id   AF-A0A151NI91-F1
#
_cell.length_a   1.000
_cell.length_b   1.000
_cell.length_c   1.000
_cell.angle_alpha   90.00
_cell.angle_beta   90.00
_cell.angle_gamma   90.00
#
_symmetry.space_group_name_H-M   'P 1'
#
loop_
_entity.id
_entity.type
_entity.pdbx_description
1 polymer ?
#
loop_
_entity_poly.entity_id
_entity_poly.type
_entity_poly.pdbx_seq_one_letter_code
_entity_poly.pdbx_strand_id
1 'polypeptide(L)'
;MHVCCSLPDYLTQRNQGKRNTLIMAPSGRKHPGKSGKPVQEDQAICTYDFQEEKKDLSGSEEDREGETPVIDKHGKKRPSVMPHNVTEDDVGGEVQNMLERFGADINKALQAKKKRLEMYTKASLKTSNQKIEHVWKTQQEQRQKLNHEYSQQFLTLFQQWDVDMQKGEEQEEKLANMFRQQQKVFQQARIVQSQRLKTIKQLYDQFLKSMEDMEKNNENLLAGAQSELRKEMAMLQKKIMMDTQQQEMATVRKSLQSMLF
;
A
#
# COMPACT_ATOMS: atom_id res chain seq x y z
N MET A 1 22.85 11.55 -23.38
CA MET A 1 21.60 10.78 -23.22
C MET A 1 21.32 10.66 -21.74
N HIS A 2 20.44 11.51 -21.20
CA HIS A 2 19.96 11.44 -19.83
C HIS A 2 18.94 10.30 -19.73
N VAL A 3 19.24 9.28 -18.93
CA VAL A 3 18.23 8.29 -18.53
C VAL A 3 17.77 8.72 -17.14
N CYS A 4 16.73 9.56 -17.11
CA CYS A 4 15.94 9.75 -15.91
C CYS A 4 15.20 8.44 -15.62
N CYS A 5 15.49 7.84 -14.46
CA CYS A 5 14.65 6.80 -13.90
C CYS A 5 13.33 7.43 -13.45
N SER A 6 12.37 7.54 -14.36
CA SER A 6 10.97 7.78 -14.01
C SER A 6 10.40 6.49 -13.43
N LEU A 7 10.29 6.41 -12.11
CA LEU A 7 9.36 5.47 -11.47
C LEU A 7 7.93 5.88 -11.89
N PRO A 8 7.07 4.94 -12.31
CA PRO A 8 5.67 5.26 -12.55
C PRO A 8 4.92 5.39 -11.22
N ASP A 9 4.34 6.57 -10.99
CA ASP A 9 3.36 6.85 -9.93
C ASP A 9 2.11 5.98 -10.11
N TYR A 10 2.09 4.81 -9.46
CA TYR A 10 0.92 3.93 -9.39
C TYR A 10 0.33 3.86 -7.98
N LEU A 11 0.18 4.99 -7.30
CA LEU A 11 -0.64 5.07 -6.09
C LEU A 11 -1.28 6.44 -5.97
N THR A 12 -2.48 6.63 -6.55
CA THR A 12 -3.60 7.38 -5.95
C THR A 12 -4.83 7.26 -6.84
N GLN A 13 -5.65 6.23 -6.63
CA GLN A 13 -7.11 6.34 -6.76
C GLN A 13 -7.76 5.08 -6.19
N ARG A 14 -8.17 5.14 -4.92
CA ARG A 14 -9.15 4.18 -4.39
C ARG A 14 -10.13 4.90 -3.46
N ASN A 15 -11.30 5.18 -4.04
CA ASN A 15 -12.64 5.24 -3.45
C ASN A 15 -12.77 5.61 -1.97
N GLN A 16 -13.29 6.81 -1.71
CA GLN A 16 -13.95 7.16 -0.46
C GLN A 16 -15.28 6.38 -0.33
N GLY A 17 -15.20 5.16 0.22
CA GLY A 17 -16.35 4.42 0.73
C GLY A 17 -16.49 4.66 2.23
N LYS A 18 -17.55 5.38 2.62
CA LYS A 18 -17.95 5.61 4.02
C LYS A 18 -18.01 4.27 4.79
N ARG A 19 -17.08 4.06 5.72
CA ARG A 19 -17.20 3.03 6.77
C ARG A 19 -17.62 3.72 8.06
N ASN A 20 -18.84 3.43 8.51
CA ASN A 20 -19.28 3.72 9.86
C ASN A 20 -18.49 2.82 10.82
N THR A 21 -17.57 3.42 11.56
CA THR A 21 -16.83 2.75 12.63
C THR A 21 -17.71 2.68 13.87
N LEU A 22 -18.21 1.49 14.20
CA LEU A 22 -18.84 1.23 15.50
C LEU A 22 -17.71 1.10 16.54
N ILE A 23 -17.58 2.10 17.40
CA ILE A 23 -16.59 2.16 18.48
C ILE A 23 -17.05 1.19 19.59
N MET A 24 -16.29 0.13 19.84
CA MET A 24 -16.35 -0.62 21.11
C MET A 24 -15.10 -0.26 21.92
N ALA A 25 -15.33 0.42 23.05
CA ALA A 25 -14.30 0.76 24.03
C ALA A 25 -13.88 -0.49 24.83
N PRO A 26 -12.59 -0.67 25.16
CA PRO A 26 -12.19 -1.66 26.15
C PRO A 26 -12.26 -1.04 27.56
N SER A 27 -12.83 -1.83 28.47
CA SER A 27 -12.94 -1.57 29.91
C SER A 27 -11.57 -1.55 30.58
N GLY A 28 -11.37 -0.59 31.48
CA GLY A 28 -10.11 -0.35 32.16
C GLY A 28 -9.73 -1.40 33.21
N ARG A 29 -8.42 -1.55 33.42
CA ARG A 29 -7.85 -2.15 34.64
C ARG A 29 -6.58 -1.38 35.03
N LYS A 30 -6.58 -0.83 36.25
CA LYS A 30 -5.45 -0.12 36.88
C LYS A 30 -4.57 -1.12 37.63
N HIS A 31 -3.24 -0.94 37.60
CA HIS A 31 -2.36 -0.64 38.76
C HIS A 31 -0.84 -0.78 38.43
N PRO A 32 0.07 -0.18 39.22
CA PRO A 32 1.28 0.52 38.73
C PRO A 32 2.61 -0.17 39.10
N GLY A 33 3.71 0.23 38.45
CA GLY A 33 5.06 -0.22 38.86
C GLY A 33 6.25 0.41 38.12
N LYS A 34 6.82 1.45 38.76
CA LYS A 34 8.27 1.79 38.90
C LYS A 34 9.22 1.89 37.68
N SER A 35 9.61 3.15 37.42
CA SER A 35 10.97 3.73 37.36
C SER A 35 12.14 2.95 36.72
N GLY A 36 12.75 3.55 35.69
CA GLY A 36 14.14 3.31 35.28
C GLY A 36 14.58 4.18 34.09
N LYS A 37 15.35 5.24 34.36
CA LYS A 37 16.41 5.82 33.48
C LYS A 37 17.74 5.54 34.22
N PRO A 38 18.92 5.38 33.58
CA PRO A 38 19.54 6.26 32.58
C PRO A 38 20.15 5.45 31.39
N VAL A 39 20.75 5.96 30.32
CA VAL A 39 22.01 6.72 30.20
C VAL A 39 22.13 7.28 28.77
N GLN A 40 22.81 8.41 28.71
CA GLN A 40 23.22 9.27 27.61
C GLN A 40 24.43 8.67 26.87
N GLU A 41 24.43 8.67 25.53
CA GLU A 41 25.69 8.90 24.80
C GLU A 41 25.47 9.43 23.38
N ASP A 42 26.18 10.54 23.18
CA ASP A 42 26.50 11.32 22.00
C ASP A 42 26.76 10.52 20.71
N GLN A 43 26.19 11.00 19.60
CA GLN A 43 26.95 11.10 18.35
C GLN A 43 26.26 12.05 17.37
N ALA A 44 26.90 13.21 17.22
CA ALA A 44 26.65 14.19 16.20
C ALA A 44 26.70 13.57 14.79
N ILE A 45 25.64 13.73 14.02
CA ILE A 45 25.69 13.60 12.57
C ILE A 45 25.47 15.00 12.00
N CYS A 46 26.54 15.49 11.40
CA CYS A 46 26.66 16.75 10.69
C CYS A 46 25.63 16.80 9.56
N THR A 47 24.62 17.64 9.72
CA THR A 47 23.67 18.00 8.65
C THR A 47 24.41 18.88 7.65
N TYR A 48 24.82 18.32 6.52
CA TYR A 48 25.38 19.10 5.41
C TYR A 48 24.22 19.61 4.55
N ASP A 49 23.83 20.86 4.79
CA ASP A 49 22.79 21.58 4.05
C ASP A 49 23.42 22.17 2.78
N PHE A 50 22.96 21.75 1.60
CA PHE A 50 23.45 22.30 0.33
C PHE A 50 22.65 23.56 -0.01
N GLN A 51 23.09 24.68 0.57
CA GLN A 51 22.56 26.00 0.22
C GLN A 51 23.20 26.45 -1.10
N GLU A 52 22.36 26.57 -2.13
CA GLU A 52 22.71 27.02 -3.47
C GLU A 52 23.04 28.53 -3.45
N GLU A 53 24.28 28.89 -3.16
CA GLU A 53 24.78 30.26 -3.38
C GLU A 53 25.18 30.45 -4.83
N LYS A 54 24.29 31.10 -5.60
CA LYS A 54 24.69 31.87 -6.78
C LYS A 54 25.61 33.00 -6.31
N LYS A 55 26.91 32.87 -6.59
CA LYS A 55 27.88 33.94 -6.40
C LYS A 55 28.70 34.11 -7.67
N ASP A 56 28.25 35.04 -8.51
CA ASP A 56 29.08 35.66 -9.52
C ASP A 56 30.22 36.39 -8.82
N LEU A 57 31.44 35.88 -8.94
CA LEU A 57 32.66 36.56 -8.49
C LEU A 57 33.47 36.99 -9.71
N SER A 58 33.20 38.23 -10.08
CA SER A 58 34.04 39.12 -10.89
C SER A 58 35.13 39.76 -10.01
N GLY A 59 36.35 39.88 -10.54
CA GLY A 59 37.51 40.59 -9.98
C GLY A 59 38.80 39.79 -10.28
N SER A 60 39.64 40.10 -11.28
CA SER A 60 40.54 41.28 -11.42
C SER A 60 41.45 41.41 -10.18
N GLU A 61 42.79 41.41 -10.26
CA GLU A 61 43.68 42.20 -11.12
C GLU A 61 45.10 41.60 -11.24
N GLU A 62 45.77 41.99 -12.35
CA GLU A 62 47.21 42.35 -12.52
C GLU A 62 48.32 41.35 -12.10
N ASP A 63 49.45 41.20 -12.80
CA ASP A 63 50.29 42.22 -13.41
C ASP A 63 51.31 41.60 -14.41
N ARG A 64 51.78 42.44 -15.35
CA ARG A 64 53.09 42.47 -16.04
C ARG A 64 53.20 42.29 -17.56
N GLU A 65 53.45 43.47 -18.16
CA GLU A 65 54.55 43.82 -19.09
C GLU A 65 54.51 43.18 -20.49
N GLY A 66 54.49 43.92 -21.59
CA GLY A 66 54.57 45.36 -21.80
C GLY A 66 54.71 45.60 -23.30
N GLU A 67 53.87 46.44 -23.88
CA GLU A 67 54.08 47.00 -25.22
C GLU A 67 53.63 48.47 -25.24
N THR A 68 54.62 49.35 -25.23
CA THR A 68 54.65 50.69 -25.82
C THR A 68 56.12 51.13 -25.75
N PRO A 69 56.64 52.07 -26.60
CA PRO A 69 55.97 52.90 -27.61
C PRO A 69 56.74 53.00 -28.95
N VAL A 70 56.06 53.30 -30.06
CA VAL A 70 56.72 53.86 -31.26
C VAL A 70 56.55 55.38 -31.21
N ILE A 71 57.52 56.06 -30.60
CA ILE A 71 57.74 57.50 -30.79
C ILE A 71 58.84 57.62 -31.84
N ASP A 72 58.45 58.12 -33.02
CA ASP A 72 59.37 58.53 -34.07
C ASP A 72 59.98 59.89 -33.71
N LYS A 73 61.24 59.86 -33.24
CA LYS A 73 62.14 61.02 -33.24
C LYS A 73 63.56 60.53 -33.50
N HIS A 74 63.99 60.59 -34.75
CA HIS A 74 65.41 60.49 -35.07
C HIS A 74 65.87 61.70 -35.90
N GLY A 75 66.45 62.68 -35.19
CA GLY A 75 67.35 63.63 -35.81
C GLY A 75 68.62 62.90 -36.24
N LYS A 76 68.91 62.88 -37.54
CA LYS A 76 70.21 62.47 -38.07
C LYS A 76 70.93 63.66 -38.67
N LYS A 77 72.04 63.96 -38.01
CA LYS A 77 73.12 64.85 -38.42
C LYS A 77 73.72 64.34 -39.74
N ARG A 78 74.05 65.32 -40.58
CA ARG A 78 74.96 65.33 -41.73
C ARG A 78 76.15 64.34 -41.60
N PRO A 79 76.56 63.67 -42.69
CA PRO A 79 77.94 63.24 -42.86
C PRO A 79 78.64 64.04 -43.96
N SER A 80 79.78 64.59 -43.58
CA SER A 80 80.81 65.14 -44.44
C SER A 80 81.56 64.02 -45.16
N VAL A 81 81.71 64.18 -46.47
CA VAL A 81 82.86 63.86 -47.34
C VAL A 81 83.93 62.87 -46.80
N MET A 82 84.02 61.75 -47.52
CA MET A 82 85.14 60.83 -47.84
C MET A 82 86.59 61.34 -47.58
N PRO A 83 87.60 60.47 -47.32
CA PRO A 83 88.24 59.71 -48.41
C PRO A 83 88.73 58.27 -48.09
N HIS A 84 88.43 57.38 -49.04
CA HIS A 84 89.29 56.44 -49.79
C HIS A 84 90.41 55.60 -49.13
N ASN A 85 90.28 54.27 -49.33
CA ASN A 85 91.27 53.18 -49.44
C ASN A 85 92.08 52.82 -48.17
N VAL A 86 92.31 51.55 -47.81
CA VAL A 86 93.01 50.50 -48.57
C VAL A 86 92.61 49.09 -48.04
N THR A 87 92.65 48.12 -48.95
CA THR A 87 92.47 46.65 -48.89
C THR A 87 93.12 45.87 -47.72
N GLU A 88 92.33 45.05 -47.02
CA GLU A 88 92.68 43.76 -46.38
C GLU A 88 91.39 42.90 -46.29
N ASP A 89 91.00 42.23 -47.37
CA ASP A 89 89.64 41.66 -47.52
C ASP A 89 89.63 40.16 -47.89
N ASP A 90 90.49 39.36 -47.26
CA ASP A 90 90.54 37.90 -47.51
C ASP A 90 90.39 37.04 -46.24
N VAL A 91 90.99 37.42 -45.10
CA VAL A 91 90.88 36.63 -43.85
C VAL A 91 89.59 36.91 -43.06
N GLY A 92 89.08 38.16 -43.11
CA GLY A 92 87.85 38.54 -42.40
C GLY A 92 86.58 37.90 -42.98
N GLY A 93 86.54 37.67 -44.29
CA GLY A 93 85.43 37.00 -44.98
C GLY A 93 85.32 35.51 -44.66
N GLU A 94 86.45 34.81 -44.52
CA GLU A 94 86.47 33.38 -44.14
C GLU A 94 85.98 33.15 -42.70
N VAL A 95 86.44 33.98 -41.76
CA VAL A 95 85.99 33.91 -40.35
C VAL A 95 84.49 34.21 -40.24
N GLN A 96 84.00 35.21 -40.98
CA GLN A 96 82.58 35.54 -41.07
C GLN A 96 81.76 34.37 -41.65
N ASN A 97 82.23 33.74 -42.74
CA ASN A 97 81.57 32.58 -43.35
C ASN A 97 81.52 31.38 -42.38
N MET A 98 82.60 31.13 -41.63
CA MET A 98 82.62 30.10 -40.59
C MET A 98 81.61 30.40 -39.48
N LEU A 99 81.49 31.65 -39.03
CA LEU A 99 80.53 32.06 -38.01
C LEU A 99 79.08 31.91 -38.47
N GLU A 100 78.79 32.25 -39.73
CA GLU A 100 77.46 32.03 -40.33
C GLU A 100 77.10 30.55 -40.43
N ARG A 101 78.06 29.69 -40.79
CA ARG A 101 77.89 28.23 -40.76
C ARG A 101 77.62 27.71 -39.34
N PHE A 102 78.39 28.16 -38.36
CA PHE A 102 78.15 27.83 -36.94
C PHE A 102 76.76 28.28 -36.47
N GLY A 103 76.34 29.50 -36.85
CA GLY A 103 75.00 30.02 -36.55
C GLY A 103 73.89 29.18 -37.18
N ALA A 104 74.06 28.75 -38.44
CA ALA A 104 73.13 27.88 -39.14
C ALA A 104 73.03 26.48 -38.49
N ASP A 105 74.16 25.90 -38.08
CA ASP A 105 74.20 24.61 -37.40
C ASP A 105 73.57 24.67 -36.00
N ILE A 106 73.81 25.75 -35.24
CA ILE A 106 73.15 26.01 -33.95
C ILE A 106 71.65 26.12 -34.15
N ASN A 107 71.18 26.91 -35.13
CA ASN A 107 69.76 27.07 -35.40
C ASN A 107 69.12 25.74 -35.85
N LYS A 108 69.79 24.96 -36.70
CA LYS A 108 69.33 23.64 -37.13
C LYS A 108 69.22 22.66 -35.96
N ALA A 109 70.23 22.64 -35.08
CA ALA A 109 70.21 21.82 -33.86
C ALA A 109 69.10 22.25 -32.90
N LEU A 110 68.87 23.57 -32.75
CA LEU A 110 67.79 24.13 -31.95
C LEU A 110 66.42 23.71 -32.49
N GLN A 111 66.19 23.82 -33.80
CA GLN A 111 64.94 23.39 -34.45
C GLN A 111 64.73 21.88 -34.31
N ALA A 112 65.78 21.07 -34.48
CA ALA A 112 65.70 19.62 -34.26
C ALA A 112 65.34 19.28 -32.81
N LYS A 113 65.93 19.97 -31.83
CA LYS A 113 65.62 19.80 -30.40
C LYS A 113 64.18 20.21 -30.09
N LYS A 114 63.70 21.33 -30.66
CA LYS A 114 62.31 21.79 -30.55
C LYS A 114 61.34 20.75 -31.09
N LYS A 115 61.54 20.27 -32.32
CA LYS A 115 60.70 19.24 -32.95
C LYS A 115 60.69 17.94 -32.13
N ARG A 116 61.85 17.52 -31.60
CA ARG A 116 61.94 16.33 -30.74
C ARG A 116 61.13 16.51 -29.45
N LEU A 117 61.22 17.68 -28.81
CA LEU A 117 60.45 18.00 -27.60
C LEU A 117 58.95 18.02 -27.88
N GLU A 118 58.53 18.67 -28.97
CA GLU A 118 57.11 18.69 -29.39
C GLU A 118 56.55 17.27 -29.62
N MET A 119 57.29 16.42 -30.35
CA MET A 119 56.89 15.03 -30.58
C MET A 119 56.80 14.25 -29.26
N TYR A 120 57.79 14.40 -28.39
CA TYR A 120 57.83 13.72 -27.08
C TYR A 120 56.67 14.16 -26.19
N THR A 121 56.42 15.47 -26.07
CA THR A 121 55.31 16.02 -25.27
C THR A 121 53.97 15.56 -25.83
N LYS A 122 53.78 15.56 -27.16
CA LYS A 122 52.55 15.08 -27.80
C LYS A 122 52.31 13.59 -27.52
N ALA A 123 53.33 12.75 -27.65
CA ALA A 123 53.23 11.33 -27.35
C ALA A 123 52.93 11.06 -25.86
N SER A 124 53.58 11.82 -24.97
CA SER A 124 53.38 11.72 -23.52
C SER A 124 51.96 12.14 -23.12
N LEU A 125 51.46 13.26 -23.66
CA LEU A 125 50.10 13.72 -23.41
C LEU A 125 49.06 12.72 -23.93
N LYS A 126 49.24 12.18 -25.15
CA LYS A 126 48.36 11.14 -25.69
C LYS A 126 48.31 9.92 -24.78
N THR A 127 49.45 9.45 -24.32
CA THR A 127 49.54 8.28 -23.42
C THR A 127 48.88 8.57 -22.07
N SER A 128 49.07 9.78 -21.53
CA SER A 128 48.43 10.21 -20.27
C SER A 128 46.91 10.27 -20.40
N ASN A 129 46.39 10.86 -21.48
CA ASN A 129 44.95 10.94 -21.73
C ASN A 129 44.34 9.54 -21.87
N GLN A 130 44.99 8.62 -22.59
CA GLN A 130 44.51 7.23 -22.69
C GLN A 130 44.43 6.52 -21.33
N LYS A 131 45.38 6.78 -20.42
CA LYS A 131 45.32 6.22 -19.05
C LYS A 131 44.14 6.79 -18.26
N ILE A 132 43.91 8.11 -18.36
CA ILE A 132 42.78 8.77 -17.68
C ILE A 132 41.45 8.25 -18.22
N GLU A 133 41.31 8.14 -19.54
CA GLU A 133 40.13 7.57 -20.20
C GLU A 133 39.89 6.12 -19.77
N HIS A 134 40.93 5.30 -19.67
CA HIS A 134 40.80 3.93 -19.21
C HIS A 134 40.29 3.88 -17.77
N VAL A 135 40.88 4.65 -16.85
CA VAL A 135 40.43 4.68 -15.44
C VAL A 135 38.97 5.13 -15.35
N TRP A 136 38.60 6.17 -16.11
CA TRP A 136 37.23 6.65 -16.16
C TRP A 136 36.25 5.58 -16.65
N LYS A 137 36.59 4.90 -17.75
CA LYS A 137 35.76 3.83 -18.34
C LYS A 137 35.60 2.66 -17.38
N THR A 138 36.68 2.21 -16.74
CA THR A 138 36.62 1.12 -15.76
C THR A 138 35.74 1.48 -14.56
N GLN A 139 35.83 2.71 -14.04
CA GLN A 139 34.92 3.15 -12.98
C GLN A 139 33.46 3.21 -13.43
N GLN A 140 33.20 3.67 -14.65
CA GLN A 140 31.85 3.71 -15.21
C GLN A 140 31.27 2.30 -15.32
N GLU A 141 32.03 1.35 -15.84
CA GLU A 141 31.64 -0.06 -15.97
C GLU A 141 31.35 -0.69 -14.60
N GLN A 142 32.18 -0.42 -13.59
CA GLN A 142 31.95 -0.89 -12.21
C GLN A 142 30.63 -0.34 -11.63
N ARG A 143 30.36 0.96 -11.80
CA ARG A 143 29.09 1.56 -11.34
C ARG A 143 27.87 0.98 -12.07
N GLN A 144 27.97 0.77 -13.38
CA GLN A 144 26.91 0.15 -14.17
C GLN A 144 26.65 -1.29 -13.75
N LYS A 145 27.70 -2.07 -13.51
CA LYS A 145 27.60 -3.46 -13.03
C LYS A 145 26.89 -3.52 -11.68
N LEU A 146 27.31 -2.70 -10.72
CA LEU A 146 26.67 -2.63 -9.40
C LEU A 146 25.19 -2.26 -9.51
N ASN A 147 24.88 -1.23 -10.31
CA ASN A 147 23.50 -0.82 -10.54
C ASN A 147 22.66 -1.96 -11.13
N HIS A 148 23.19 -2.66 -12.14
CA HIS A 148 22.50 -3.79 -12.76
C HIS A 148 22.24 -4.94 -11.77
N GLU A 149 23.23 -5.29 -10.95
CA GLU A 149 23.09 -6.34 -9.93
C GLU A 149 21.98 -6.02 -8.93
N TYR A 150 21.93 -4.78 -8.43
CA TYR A 150 20.86 -4.38 -7.51
C TYR A 150 19.51 -4.25 -8.21
N SER A 151 19.45 -3.72 -9.43
CA SER A 151 18.21 -3.68 -10.21
C SER A 151 17.61 -5.06 -10.44
N GLN A 152 18.44 -6.08 -10.69
CA GLN A 152 17.98 -7.47 -10.80
C GLN A 152 17.43 -8.01 -9.47
N GLN A 153 18.09 -7.70 -8.34
CA GLN A 153 17.59 -8.09 -7.02
C GLN A 153 16.24 -7.44 -6.72
N PHE A 154 16.09 -6.13 -6.97
CA PHE A 154 14.81 -5.43 -6.80
C PHE A 154 13.74 -6.00 -7.71
N LEU A 155 14.05 -6.27 -8.98
CA LEU A 155 13.10 -6.88 -9.91
C LEU A 155 12.58 -8.23 -9.40
N THR A 156 13.47 -9.08 -8.91
CA THR A 156 13.12 -10.39 -8.34
C THR A 156 12.19 -10.23 -7.14
N LEU A 157 12.49 -9.28 -6.24
CA LEU A 157 11.63 -8.99 -5.08
C LEU A 157 10.25 -8.49 -5.50
N PHE A 158 10.17 -7.60 -6.50
CA PHE A 158 8.89 -7.09 -6.98
C PHE A 158 8.05 -8.17 -7.67
N GLN A 159 8.68 -9.06 -8.45
CA GLN A 159 7.98 -10.20 -9.05
C GLN A 159 7.44 -11.16 -7.99
N GLN A 160 8.23 -11.45 -6.95
CA GLN A 160 7.78 -12.29 -5.85
C GLN A 160 6.62 -11.64 -5.08
N TRP A 161 6.72 -10.34 -4.80
CA TRP A 161 5.65 -9.59 -4.16
C TRP A 161 4.37 -9.60 -5.00
N ASP A 162 4.45 -9.38 -6.31
CA ASP A 162 3.27 -9.42 -7.19
C ASP A 162 2.57 -10.79 -7.14
N VAL A 163 3.35 -11.88 -7.20
CA VAL A 163 2.83 -13.25 -7.05
C VAL A 163 2.15 -13.45 -5.69
N ASP A 164 2.75 -12.95 -4.61
CA ASP A 164 2.17 -13.11 -3.26
C ASP A 164 0.92 -12.25 -3.06
N MET A 165 0.83 -11.08 -3.70
CA MET A 165 -0.39 -10.28 -3.77
C MET A 165 -1.51 -11.02 -4.50
N GLN A 166 -1.22 -11.62 -5.65
CA GLN A 166 -2.20 -12.43 -6.40
C GLN A 166 -2.70 -13.62 -5.59
N LYS A 167 -1.80 -14.35 -4.91
CA LYS A 167 -2.21 -15.43 -3.99
C LYS A 167 -3.08 -14.91 -2.84
N GLY A 168 -2.76 -13.73 -2.31
CA GLY A 168 -3.58 -13.08 -1.29
C GLY A 168 -5.01 -12.84 -1.76
N GLU A 169 -5.16 -12.31 -2.98
CA GLU A 169 -6.47 -12.06 -3.61
C GLU A 169 -7.25 -13.37 -3.83
N GLU A 170 -6.61 -14.44 -4.31
CA GLU A 170 -7.26 -15.74 -4.46
C GLU A 170 -7.80 -16.31 -3.12
N GLN A 171 -7.05 -16.13 -2.02
CA GLN A 171 -7.50 -16.58 -0.71
C GLN A 171 -8.64 -15.72 -0.16
N GLU A 172 -8.60 -14.41 -0.40
CA GLU A 172 -9.70 -13.50 -0.06
C GLU A 172 -11.00 -13.92 -0.80
N GLU A 173 -10.92 -14.23 -2.09
CA GLU A 173 -12.08 -14.66 -2.87
C GLU A 173 -12.65 -15.98 -2.36
N LYS A 174 -11.80 -16.96 -2.04
CA LYS A 174 -12.23 -18.24 -1.44
C LYS A 174 -12.95 -18.01 -0.11
N LEU A 175 -12.41 -17.15 0.76
CA LEU A 175 -13.03 -16.83 2.03
C LEU A 175 -14.37 -16.12 1.86
N ALA A 176 -14.45 -15.14 0.96
CA ALA A 176 -15.68 -14.43 0.65
C ALA A 176 -16.77 -15.38 0.14
N ASN A 177 -16.40 -16.34 -0.72
CA ASN A 177 -17.32 -17.34 -1.24
C ASN A 177 -17.85 -18.28 -0.14
N MET A 178 -16.97 -18.76 0.75
CA MET A 178 -17.38 -19.57 1.90
C MET A 178 -18.33 -18.80 2.83
N PHE A 179 -18.01 -17.52 3.13
CA PHE A 179 -18.86 -16.68 3.95
C PHE A 179 -20.23 -16.45 3.33
N ARG A 180 -20.29 -16.21 2.00
CA ARG A 180 -21.55 -16.08 1.26
C ARG A 180 -22.40 -17.35 1.34
N GLN A 181 -21.79 -18.53 1.26
CA GLN A 181 -22.49 -19.80 1.42
C GLN A 181 -23.02 -19.99 2.85
N GLN A 182 -22.19 -19.74 3.87
CA GLN A 182 -22.57 -19.74 5.29
C GLN A 182 -23.75 -18.81 5.55
N GLN A 183 -23.71 -17.59 5.01
CA GLN A 183 -24.79 -16.62 5.12
C GLN A 183 -26.11 -17.14 4.56
N LYS A 184 -26.09 -17.85 3.41
CA LYS A 184 -27.29 -18.48 2.83
C LYS A 184 -27.84 -19.57 3.73
N VAL A 185 -26.98 -20.44 4.28
CA VAL A 185 -27.39 -21.51 5.20
C VAL A 185 -28.04 -20.91 6.45
N PHE A 186 -27.45 -19.87 7.02
CA PHE A 186 -28.00 -19.20 8.20
C PHE A 186 -29.35 -18.54 7.93
N GLN A 187 -29.50 -17.86 6.79
CA GLN A 187 -30.78 -17.28 6.37
C GLN A 187 -31.86 -18.36 6.18
N GLN A 188 -31.51 -19.47 5.54
CA GLN A 188 -32.42 -20.59 5.34
C GLN A 188 -32.84 -21.22 6.67
N ALA A 189 -31.91 -21.43 7.60
CA ALA A 189 -32.20 -21.95 8.93
C ALA A 189 -33.18 -21.04 9.68
N ARG A 190 -32.99 -19.72 9.61
CA ARG A 190 -33.90 -18.73 10.21
C ARG A 190 -35.31 -18.82 9.62
N ILE A 191 -35.43 -18.93 8.29
CA ILE A 191 -36.73 -19.09 7.60
C ILE A 191 -37.43 -20.37 8.07
N VAL A 192 -36.71 -21.49 8.10
CA VAL A 192 -37.25 -22.79 8.53
C VAL A 192 -37.72 -22.74 9.99
N GLN A 193 -36.93 -22.16 10.89
CA GLN A 193 -37.33 -22.01 12.30
C GLN A 193 -38.57 -21.14 12.47
N SER A 194 -38.64 -20.00 11.76
CA SER A 194 -39.81 -19.12 11.79
C SER A 194 -41.07 -19.86 11.29
N GLN A 195 -40.94 -20.63 10.20
CA GLN A 195 -42.04 -21.42 9.67
C GLN A 195 -42.47 -22.53 10.64
N ARG A 196 -41.53 -23.23 11.29
CA ARG A 196 -41.83 -24.25 12.31
C ARG A 196 -42.61 -23.66 13.48
N LEU A 197 -42.20 -22.50 13.97
CA LEU A 197 -42.92 -21.80 15.04
C LEU A 197 -44.35 -21.43 14.63
N LYS A 198 -44.53 -20.96 13.39
CA LYS A 198 -45.86 -20.68 12.84
C LYS A 198 -46.75 -21.92 12.81
N THR A 199 -46.21 -23.06 12.38
CA THR A 199 -46.94 -24.33 12.37
C THR A 199 -47.29 -24.80 13.78
N ILE A 200 -46.38 -24.68 14.75
CA ILE A 200 -46.66 -25.03 16.16
C ILE A 200 -47.80 -24.16 16.70
N LYS A 201 -47.77 -22.84 16.45
CA LYS A 201 -48.85 -21.94 16.86
C LYS A 201 -50.19 -22.34 16.27
N GLN A 202 -50.24 -22.61 14.95
CA GLN A 202 -51.46 -23.03 14.27
C GLN A 202 -52.02 -24.34 14.84
N LEU A 203 -51.15 -25.30 15.14
CA LEU A 203 -51.56 -26.57 15.75
C LEU A 203 -52.15 -26.37 17.15
N TYR A 204 -51.55 -25.49 17.95
CA TYR A 204 -52.06 -25.15 19.28
C TYR A 204 -53.42 -24.45 19.21
N ASP A 205 -53.59 -23.48 18.30
CA ASP A 205 -54.86 -22.79 18.09
C ASP A 205 -55.97 -23.80 17.67
N GLN A 206 -55.63 -24.76 16.80
CA GLN A 206 -56.55 -25.81 16.38
C GLN A 206 -56.91 -26.79 17.50
N PHE A 207 -55.95 -27.13 18.36
CA PHE A 207 -56.18 -27.96 19.55
C PHE A 207 -57.17 -27.27 20.51
N LEU A 208 -56.95 -25.99 20.82
CA LEU A 208 -57.87 -25.22 21.66
C LEU A 208 -59.28 -25.16 21.07
N LYS A 209 -59.39 -24.92 19.76
CA LYS A 209 -60.69 -24.91 19.08
C LYS A 209 -61.41 -26.26 19.18
N SER A 210 -60.68 -27.35 18.99
CA SER A 210 -61.22 -28.71 19.08
C SER A 210 -61.70 -29.05 20.50
N MET A 211 -60.97 -28.59 21.52
CA MET A 211 -61.38 -28.72 22.93
C MET A 211 -62.67 -27.95 23.22
N GLU A 212 -62.78 -26.71 22.75
CA GLU A 212 -63.97 -25.88 22.91
C GLU A 212 -65.21 -26.51 22.25
N ASP A 213 -65.04 -27.07 21.05
CA ASP A 213 -66.13 -27.73 20.33
C ASP A 213 -66.53 -29.06 21.00
N MET A 214 -65.57 -29.79 21.57
CA MET A 214 -65.84 -30.99 22.38
C MET A 214 -66.62 -30.66 23.66
N GLU A 215 -66.25 -29.58 24.35
CA GLU A 215 -66.94 -29.11 25.56
C GLU A 215 -68.41 -28.78 25.26
N LYS A 216 -68.68 -28.03 24.17
CA LYS A 216 -70.05 -27.76 23.71
C LYS A 216 -70.84 -29.03 23.38
N ASN A 217 -70.20 -30.02 22.74
CA ASN A 217 -70.85 -31.30 22.47
C ASN A 217 -71.19 -32.06 23.76
N ASN A 218 -70.30 -32.04 24.75
CA ASN A 218 -70.53 -32.65 26.05
C ASN A 218 -71.66 -31.97 26.83
N GLU A 219 -71.75 -30.63 26.78
CA GLU A 219 -72.88 -29.88 27.37
C GLU A 219 -74.22 -30.35 26.78
N ASN A 220 -74.29 -30.52 25.46
CA ASN A 220 -75.49 -31.02 24.77
C ASN A 220 -75.85 -32.46 25.19
N LEU A 221 -74.85 -33.35 25.26
CA LEU A 221 -75.04 -34.73 25.71
C LEU A 221 -75.52 -34.79 27.16
N LEU A 222 -74.93 -33.98 28.04
CA LEU A 222 -75.31 -33.90 29.44
C LEU A 222 -76.74 -33.36 29.61
N ALA A 223 -77.11 -32.32 28.86
CA ALA A 223 -78.47 -31.81 28.83
C ALA A 223 -79.48 -32.87 28.36
N GLY A 224 -79.11 -33.64 27.32
CA GLY A 224 -79.88 -34.79 26.84
C GLY A 224 -80.09 -35.85 27.92
N ALA A 225 -79.00 -36.32 28.56
CA ALA A 225 -79.05 -37.30 29.64
C ALA A 225 -79.87 -36.80 30.86
N GLN A 226 -79.73 -35.53 31.23
CA GLN A 226 -80.52 -34.92 32.30
C GLN A 226 -82.01 -34.88 31.95
N SER A 227 -82.36 -34.63 30.68
CA SER A 227 -83.74 -34.63 30.22
C SER A 227 -84.37 -36.02 30.30
N GLU A 228 -83.63 -37.08 29.92
CA GLU A 228 -84.08 -38.47 30.02
C GLU A 228 -84.24 -38.90 31.48
N LEU A 229 -83.27 -38.57 32.34
CA LEU A 229 -83.39 -38.84 33.78
C LEU A 229 -84.64 -38.18 34.38
N ARG A 230 -84.96 -36.94 33.98
CA ARG A 230 -86.15 -36.23 34.45
C ARG A 230 -87.44 -36.92 33.99
N LYS A 231 -87.47 -37.47 32.76
CA LYS A 231 -88.61 -38.28 32.26
C LYS A 231 -88.76 -39.59 33.05
N GLU A 232 -87.66 -40.30 33.29
CA GLU A 232 -87.65 -41.53 34.09
C GLU A 232 -88.14 -41.28 35.53
N MET A 233 -87.68 -40.21 36.18
CA MET A 233 -88.15 -39.83 37.50
C MET A 233 -89.66 -39.50 37.51
N ALA A 234 -90.17 -38.82 36.48
CA ALA A 234 -91.60 -38.52 36.35
C ALA A 234 -92.44 -39.80 36.12
N MET A 235 -91.96 -40.74 35.28
CA MET A 235 -92.61 -42.03 35.08
C MET A 235 -92.62 -42.87 36.37
N LEU A 236 -91.52 -42.89 37.12
CA LEU A 236 -91.44 -43.55 38.42
C LEU A 236 -92.41 -42.95 39.43
N GLN A 237 -92.46 -41.62 39.54
CA GLN A 237 -93.40 -40.93 40.43
C GLN A 237 -94.87 -41.26 40.08
N LYS A 238 -95.20 -41.24 38.78
CA LYS A 238 -96.53 -41.62 38.29
C LYS A 238 -96.87 -43.07 38.64
N LYS A 239 -95.91 -43.99 38.47
CA LYS A 239 -96.08 -45.41 38.81
C LYS A 239 -96.35 -45.61 40.31
N ILE A 240 -95.55 -45.00 41.18
CA ILE A 240 -95.74 -45.06 42.64
C ILE A 240 -97.15 -44.58 43.03
N MET A 241 -97.61 -43.47 42.44
CA MET A 241 -98.94 -42.92 42.72
C MET A 241 -100.07 -43.87 42.29
N MET A 242 -99.97 -44.46 41.10
CA MET A 242 -100.94 -45.46 40.62
C MET A 242 -100.95 -46.73 41.47
N ASP A 243 -99.78 -47.29 41.79
CA ASP A 243 -99.65 -48.50 42.60
C ASP A 243 -100.23 -48.29 44.01
N THR A 244 -100.01 -47.11 44.60
CA THR A 244 -100.57 -46.75 45.92
C THR A 244 -102.09 -46.64 45.87
N GLN A 245 -102.65 -45.94 44.87
CA GLN A 245 -104.11 -45.86 44.68
C GLN A 245 -104.74 -47.24 44.49
N GLN A 246 -104.08 -48.12 43.73
CA GLN A 246 -104.57 -49.47 43.49
C GLN A 246 -104.54 -50.33 44.77
N GLN A 247 -103.50 -50.18 45.60
CA GLN A 247 -103.40 -50.81 46.91
C GLN A 247 -104.48 -50.31 47.89
N GLU A 248 -104.75 -49.00 47.93
CA GLU A 248 -105.83 -48.43 48.75
C GLU A 248 -107.20 -48.95 48.30
N MET A 249 -107.47 -48.96 46.99
CA MET A 249 -108.72 -49.50 46.44
C MET A 249 -108.89 -50.99 46.72
N ALA A 250 -107.81 -51.77 46.64
CA ALA A 250 -107.84 -53.19 47.03
C ALA A 250 -108.15 -53.36 48.52
N THR A 251 -107.58 -52.51 49.38
CA THR A 251 -107.85 -52.49 50.82
C THR A 251 -109.30 -52.15 51.11
N VAL A 252 -109.85 -51.11 50.47
CA VAL A 252 -111.27 -50.73 50.59
C VAL A 252 -112.20 -51.86 50.15
N ARG A 253 -111.92 -52.49 49.00
CA ARG A 253 -112.70 -53.66 48.52
C ARG A 253 -112.67 -54.81 49.53
N LYS A 254 -111.49 -55.10 50.09
CA LYS A 254 -111.33 -56.17 51.09
C LYS A 254 -112.11 -55.87 52.37
N SER A 255 -112.04 -54.63 52.87
CA SER A 255 -112.80 -54.17 54.03
C SER A 255 -114.32 -54.21 53.79
N LEU A 256 -114.79 -53.82 52.59
CA LEU A 256 -116.20 -53.93 52.21
C LEU A 256 -116.67 -55.39 52.11
N GLN A 257 -115.85 -56.29 51.53
CA GLN A 257 -116.16 -57.72 51.48
C GLN A 257 -116.30 -58.33 52.88
N SER A 258 -115.42 -57.99 53.81
CA SER A 258 -115.50 -58.46 55.21
C SER A 258 -116.70 -57.89 56.00
N MET A 259 -117.42 -56.91 55.47
CA MET A 259 -118.68 -56.42 56.06
C MET A 259 -119.92 -57.06 55.44
N LEU A 260 -119.81 -57.66 54.25
CA LEU A 260 -120.93 -58.27 53.51
C LEU A 260 -121.01 -59.79 53.64
N PHE A 261 -119.95 -60.43 54.18
CA PHE A 261 -119.85 -61.85 54.54
C PHE A 261 -119.27 -61.98 55.94
#